data_AF-A0A920QWV1-F1
#
_entry.id   AF-A0A920QWV1-F1
#
_cell.length_a   1.000
_cell.length_b   1.000
_cell.length_c   1.000
_cell.angle_alpha   90.00
_cell.angle_beta   90.00
_cell.angle_gamma   90.00
#
_symmetry.space_group_name_H-M   'P 1'
#
loop_
_entity.id
_entity.type
_entity.pdbx_description
1 polymer ?
#
loop_
_entity_poly.entity_id
_entity_poly.type
_entity_poly.pdbx_seq_one_letter_code
_entity_poly.pdbx_strand_id
1 'polypeptide(L)'
;MKFLLQIQVRLLQLVFPLIIFSVLLIISCNNTKTQEITILAAASLADALSEIEKAYESQNEIDLLISYGGSQMLANQNFTWC
;
A
#
# COMPACT_ATOMS: atom_id res chain seq x y z
N MET A 1 -44.25 14.50 27.26
CA MET A 1 -43.58 13.53 26.35
C MET A 1 -42.88 14.15 25.14
N LYS A 2 -43.49 15.10 24.40
CA LYS A 2 -42.89 15.71 23.18
C LYS A 2 -41.51 16.36 23.38
N PHE A 3 -41.24 16.95 24.55
CA PHE A 3 -39.96 17.60 24.87
C PHE A 3 -38.79 16.61 25.06
N LEU A 4 -39.05 15.47 25.71
CA LEU A 4 -38.06 14.39 25.86
C LEU A 4 -37.74 13.75 24.51
N LEU A 5 -38.75 13.61 23.64
CA LEU A 5 -38.59 13.12 22.27
C LEU A 5 -37.71 14.05 21.41
N GLN A 6 -37.90 15.36 21.52
CA GLN A 6 -37.07 16.36 20.83
C GLN A 6 -35.60 16.31 21.27
N ILE A 7 -35.34 16.07 22.56
CA ILE A 7 -33.97 15.98 23.10
C ILE A 7 -33.26 14.70 22.64
N GLN A 8 -33.97 13.57 22.60
CA GLN A 8 -33.44 12.30 22.11
C GLN A 8 -33.09 12.38 20.61
N VAL A 9 -33.94 13.03 19.81
CA VAL A 9 -33.71 13.22 18.36
C VAL A 9 -32.51 14.14 18.10
N ARG A 10 -32.38 15.26 18.83
CA ARG A 10 -31.21 16.15 18.70
C ARG A 10 -29.90 15.45 19.09
N LEU A 11 -29.92 14.62 20.13
CA LEU A 11 -28.76 13.85 20.54
C LEU A 11 -28.36 12.87 19.43
N LEU A 12 -29.33 12.10 18.91
CA LEU A 12 -29.12 11.13 17.84
C LEU A 12 -28.56 11.77 16.56
N GLN A 13 -29.06 12.94 16.17
CA GLN A 13 -28.54 13.68 15.01
C GLN A 13 -27.09 14.16 15.19
N LEU A 14 -26.59 14.27 16.42
CA LEU A 14 -25.22 14.69 16.73
C LEU A 14 -24.26 13.49 16.77
N VAL A 15 -24.69 12.34 17.30
CA VAL A 15 -23.86 11.12 17.35
C VAL A 15 -23.78 10.39 16.01
N PHE A 16 -24.84 10.42 15.20
CA PHE A 16 -24.88 9.74 13.89
C PHE A 16 -23.72 10.15 12.95
N PRO A 17 -23.44 11.44 12.69
CA PRO A 17 -22.31 11.82 11.84
C PRO A 17 -20.95 11.47 12.46
N LEU A 18 -20.85 11.45 13.79
CA LEU A 18 -19.61 11.13 14.50
C LEU A 18 -19.24 9.64 14.36
N ILE A 19 -20.25 8.76 14.39
CA ILE A 19 -20.08 7.33 14.12
C ILE A 19 -19.67 7.11 12.67
N ILE A 20 -20.33 7.78 11.71
CA ILE A 20 -19.99 7.69 10.28
C ILE A 20 -18.55 8.15 10.04
N PHE A 21 -18.16 9.28 10.63
CA PHE A 21 -16.80 9.81 10.52
C PHE A 21 -15.77 8.83 11.09
N SER A 22 -16.05 8.21 12.24
CA SER A 22 -15.18 7.19 12.82
C SER A 22 -15.04 5.95 11.92
N VAL A 23 -16.11 5.51 11.25
CA VAL A 23 -16.06 4.38 10.31
C VAL A 23 -15.23 4.73 9.06
N LEU A 24 -15.38 5.95 8.53
CA LEU A 24 -14.59 6.43 7.39
C LEU A 24 -13.09 6.49 7.71
N LEU A 25 -12.72 6.88 8.93
CA LEU A 25 -11.32 6.88 9.38
C LEU A 25 -10.70 5.47 9.40
N ILE A 26 -11.47 4.45 9.80
CA ILE A 26 -11.00 3.06 9.83
C ILE A 26 -10.75 2.55 8.41
N ILE A 27 -11.64 2.85 7.46
CA ILE A 27 -11.49 2.45 6.05
C ILE A 27 -10.27 3.14 5.42
N SER A 28 -10.02 4.41 5.73
CA SER A 28 -8.85 5.14 5.23
C SER A 28 -7.52 4.61 5.77
N CYS A 29 -7.53 3.90 6.89
CA CYS A 29 -6.32 3.35 7.51
C CYS A 29 -5.94 1.96 6.96
N ASN A 30 -6.76 1.37 6.08
CA ASN A 30 -6.44 0.09 5.45
C ASN A 30 -5.52 0.26 4.23
N ASN A 31 -4.42 0.98 4.41
CA ASN A 31 -3.31 0.94 3.46
C ASN A 31 -2.57 -0.37 3.70
N THR A 32 -3.07 -1.46 3.11
CA THR A 32 -2.28 -2.66 2.86
C THR A 32 -1.14 -2.25 1.94
N LYS A 33 -0.07 -1.72 2.52
CA LYS A 33 1.17 -1.45 1.82
C LYS A 33 1.74 -2.81 1.47
N THR A 34 1.35 -3.35 0.32
CA THR A 34 2.20 -4.30 -0.40
C THR A 34 3.56 -3.64 -0.45
N GLN A 35 4.52 -4.22 0.27
CA GLN A 35 5.87 -3.67 0.28
C GLN A 35 6.39 -3.90 -1.12
N GLU A 36 6.63 -2.82 -1.86
CA GLU A 36 7.15 -2.90 -3.22
C GLU A 36 8.67 -2.84 -3.13
N ILE A 37 9.35 -3.86 -3.64
CA ILE A 37 10.81 -3.93 -3.67
C ILE A 37 11.26 -3.88 -5.12
N THR A 38 11.99 -2.83 -5.49
CA THR A 38 12.56 -2.71 -6.83
C THR A 38 13.97 -3.29 -6.88
N ILE A 39 14.21 -4.24 -7.78
CA ILE A 39 15.54 -4.86 -8.00
C ILE A 39 16.05 -4.45 -9.37
N LEU A 40 17.23 -3.81 -9.37
CA LEU A 40 17.93 -3.40 -10.58
C LEU A 40 19.00 -4.45 -10.92
N ALA A 41 18.77 -5.24 -11.96
CA ALA A 41 19.62 -6.38 -12.29
C ALA A 41 20.11 -6.37 -13.74
N ALA A 42 21.28 -6.97 -13.96
CA ALA A 42 21.79 -7.21 -15.31
C ALA A 42 20.88 -8.22 -16.03
N ALA A 43 20.57 -7.96 -17.31
CA ALA A 43 19.68 -8.81 -18.11
C ALA A 43 20.15 -10.28 -18.20
N SER A 44 21.44 -10.56 -18.03
CA SER A 44 21.98 -11.93 -18.00
C SER A 44 21.51 -12.76 -16.81
N LEU A 45 20.96 -12.14 -15.77
CA LEU A 45 20.49 -12.79 -14.56
C LEU A 45 18.96 -12.99 -14.53
N ALA A 46 18.26 -12.66 -15.63
CA ALA A 46 16.81 -12.67 -15.69
C ALA A 46 16.18 -14.04 -15.41
N ASP A 47 16.79 -15.11 -15.91
CA ASP A 47 16.27 -16.47 -15.72
C ASP A 47 16.29 -16.86 -14.23
N ALA A 48 17.45 -16.70 -13.57
CA ALA A 48 17.62 -16.98 -12.15
C ALA A 48 16.76 -16.09 -11.24
N LEU A 49 16.60 -14.81 -11.59
CA LEU A 49 15.79 -13.87 -10.80
C LEU A 49 14.28 -14.11 -10.94
N SER A 50 13.83 -14.60 -12.10
CA SER A 50 12.42 -14.95 -12.31
C SER A 50 11.94 -16.12 -11.42
N GLU A 51 12.84 -17.04 -11.09
CA GLU A 51 12.56 -18.14 -10.14
C GLU A 51 12.46 -17.61 -8.71
N ILE A 52 13.35 -16.68 -8.34
CA ILE A 52 13.40 -16.05 -7.02
C ILE A 52 12.16 -15.15 -6.80
N GLU A 53 11.73 -14.39 -7.81
CA GLU A 53 10.53 -13.54 -7.78
C GLU A 53 9.30 -14.38 -7.37
N LYS A 54 9.02 -15.45 -8.12
CA LYS A 54 7.89 -16.34 -7.85
C LYS A 54 7.94 -16.97 -6.47
N ALA A 55 9.12 -17.38 -6.02
CA ALA A 55 9.30 -17.99 -4.71
C ALA A 55 9.15 -16.98 -3.56
N TYR A 56 9.53 -15.72 -3.76
CA TYR A 56 9.52 -14.68 -2.72
C TYR A 56 8.15 -14.01 -2.57
N GLU A 57 7.45 -13.76 -3.68
CA GLU A 57 6.06 -13.25 -3.68
C GLU A 57 5.06 -14.28 -3.15
N SER A 58 5.30 -15.57 -3.40
CA SER A 58 4.45 -16.62 -2.83
C SER A 58 4.60 -16.77 -1.31
N GLN A 59 5.74 -16.35 -0.75
CA GLN A 59 6.04 -16.48 0.68
C GLN A 59 5.78 -15.20 1.48
N ASN A 60 5.80 -14.05 0.82
CA ASN A 60 5.59 -12.75 1.43
C ASN A 60 4.59 -11.97 0.59
N GLU A 61 3.62 -11.29 1.20
CA GLU A 61 2.67 -10.38 0.50
C GLU A 61 3.40 -9.09 0.04
N ILE A 62 4.42 -9.25 -0.79
CA ILE A 62 5.38 -8.26 -1.28
C ILE A 62 5.35 -8.36 -2.80
N ASP A 63 5.35 -7.20 -3.46
CA ASP A 63 5.37 -7.08 -4.92
C ASP A 63 6.82 -6.80 -5.36
N LEU A 64 7.40 -7.66 -6.19
CA LEU A 64 8.80 -7.56 -6.62
C LEU A 64 8.90 -7.01 -8.03
N LEU A 65 9.32 -5.76 -8.16
CA LEU A 65 9.53 -5.15 -9.46
C LEU A 65 10.99 -5.30 -9.90
N ILE A 66 11.26 -6.20 -10.86
CA ILE A 66 12.62 -6.39 -11.37
C ILE A 66 12.80 -5.63 -12.69
N SER A 67 13.70 -4.64 -12.69
CA SER A 67 14.08 -3.89 -13.89
C SER A 67 15.40 -4.42 -14.43
N TYR A 68 15.34 -5.01 -15.62
CA TYR A 68 16.51 -5.54 -16.32
C TYR A 68 17.11 -4.48 -17.24
N GLY A 69 18.38 -4.15 -17.03
CA GLY A 69 19.12 -3.19 -17.85
C GLY A 69 20.48 -3.71 -18.30
N GLY A 70 21.08 -3.04 -19.29
CA GLY A 70 22.52 -3.15 -19.52
C GLY A 70 23.28 -2.51 -18.36
N SER A 71 24.47 -3.02 -18.01
CA SER A 71 25.31 -2.49 -16.91
C SER A 71 25.49 -0.97 -16.93
N GLN A 72 25.52 -0.38 -18.13
CA GLN A 72 25.66 1.05 -18.37
C GLN A 72 24.44 1.88 -17.89
N MET A 73 23.24 1.31 -17.96
CA MET A 73 21.97 1.93 -17.56
C MET A 73 21.74 1.81 -16.04
N LEU A 74 22.13 0.67 -15.47
CA LEU A 74 22.11 0.41 -14.02
C LEU A 74 23.09 1.31 -13.26
N ALA A 75 24.28 1.54 -13.83
CA ALA A 75 25.26 2.49 -13.29
C ALA A 75 24.70 3.91 -13.22
N ASN A 76 23.96 4.36 -14.25
CA ASN A 76 23.34 5.69 -14.24
C ASN A 76 22.26 5.82 -13.16
N GLN A 77 21.43 4.80 -12.95
CA GLN A 77 20.40 4.81 -11.90
C GLN A 77 20.99 4.83 -10.48
N ASN A 78 22.17 4.22 -10.28
CA ASN A 78 22.89 4.27 -9.00
C ASN A 78 23.71 5.57 -8.80
N PHE A 79 24.06 6.27 -9.89
CA PHE A 79 24.89 7.48 -9.87
C PHE A 79 24.08 8.80 -9.88
N THR A 80 22.76 8.76 -10.13
CA THR A 80 21.90 9.96 -10.11
C THR A 80 21.54 10.41 -8.68
N TRP A 81 22.12 9.79 -7.66
CA TRP A 81 22.01 10.18 -6.24
C TRP A 81 23.26 10.89 -5.69
N CYS A 82 24.12 11.44 -6.55
CA CYS A 82 25.18 12.38 -6.17
C CYS A 82 24.93 13.76 -6.76
#